data_AF-A0A417JQ32-F1
#
_entry.id   AF-A0A417JQ32-F1
#
_cell.length_a   1.000
_cell.length_b   1.000
_cell.length_c   1.000
_cell.angle_alpha   90.00
_cell.angle_beta   90.00
_cell.angle_gamma   90.00
#
_symmetry.space_group_name_H-M   'P 1'
#
loop_
_entity.id
_entity.type
_entity.pdbx_description
1 polymer ?
#
loop_
_entity_poly.entity_id
_entity_poly.type
_entity_poly.pdbx_seq_one_letter_code
_entity_poly.pdbx_strand_id
1 'polypeptide(L)'
;MSNKSIQKINTSISNNVIEYCAFINYYLSVLKLEDDIIDEKNNVKKIILKFFKHNSQYQNILNTYGVKLNILSELMNKINSLELENAGFDQLSNLFGEFFVELFQLFFKLYKEDCVIEKYDNLYSLCFNLGKWIYIIDAYEDYNEDMQNGNFNLLQNIMKEDDSDNKLNAHKKIAMINKILILKMEKSFHEITWNKYKEILYNIVSLGCTNTYFKILHEKYPEIESIIKTTF
;
A
#
# COMPACT_ATOMS: atom_id res chain seq x y z
N MET A 1 -15.46 11.18 -44.06
CA MET A 1 -15.30 10.47 -42.78
C MET A 1 -13.90 9.86 -42.75
N SER A 2 -12.98 10.41 -41.96
CA SER A 2 -11.61 9.89 -41.88
C SER A 2 -11.57 8.67 -40.98
N ASN A 3 -11.18 7.52 -41.51
CA ASN A 3 -10.81 6.33 -40.73
C ASN A 3 -9.61 6.68 -39.84
N LYS A 4 -9.85 7.02 -38.57
CA LYS A 4 -8.80 6.98 -37.55
C LYS A 4 -8.54 5.49 -37.25
N SER A 5 -7.56 4.92 -37.95
CA SER A 5 -6.95 3.65 -37.55
C SER A 5 -6.49 3.76 -36.11
N ILE A 6 -6.90 2.81 -35.26
CA ILE A 6 -6.37 2.67 -33.90
C ILE A 6 -4.88 2.39 -34.02
N GLN A 7 -4.05 3.41 -33.84
CA GLN A 7 -2.61 3.23 -33.74
C GLN A 7 -2.32 2.50 -32.44
N LYS A 8 -1.67 1.34 -32.52
CA LYS A 8 -1.16 0.61 -31.37
C LYS A 8 -0.19 1.54 -30.64
N ILE A 9 -0.54 1.98 -29.43
CA ILE A 9 0.37 2.76 -28.59
C ILE A 9 1.53 1.84 -28.28
N ASN A 10 2.70 2.12 -28.85
CA ASN A 10 3.90 1.35 -28.62
C ASN A 10 4.40 1.68 -27.21
N THR A 11 3.91 0.94 -26.21
CA THR A 11 4.35 1.06 -24.82
C THR A 11 5.72 0.40 -24.70
N SER A 12 6.79 1.15 -25.00
CA SER A 12 8.16 0.72 -24.70
C SER A 12 8.40 0.82 -23.18
N ILE A 13 7.74 -0.04 -22.41
CA ILE A 13 8.04 -0.22 -20.99
C ILE A 13 9.36 -0.99 -20.92
N SER A 14 10.30 -0.52 -20.10
CA SER A 14 11.58 -1.19 -19.92
C SER A 14 11.36 -2.60 -19.36
N ASN A 15 12.07 -3.60 -19.88
CA ASN A 15 12.05 -4.96 -19.34
C ASN A 15 12.40 -4.97 -17.85
N ASN A 16 13.34 -4.12 -17.40
CA ASN A 16 13.71 -4.00 -15.99
C ASN A 16 12.51 -3.59 -15.12
N VAL A 17 11.61 -2.73 -15.62
CA VAL A 17 10.40 -2.33 -14.88
C VAL A 17 9.42 -3.49 -14.79
N ILE A 18 9.22 -4.23 -15.89
CA ILE A 18 8.32 -5.39 -15.93
C ILE A 18 8.83 -6.50 -15.00
N GLU A 19 10.12 -6.83 -15.08
CA GLU A 19 10.78 -7.82 -14.23
C GLU A 19 10.70 -7.42 -12.75
N TYR A 20 10.95 -6.15 -12.44
CA TYR A 20 10.85 -5.65 -11.08
C TYR A 20 9.43 -5.72 -10.52
N CYS A 21 8.43 -5.28 -11.29
CA CYS A 21 7.03 -5.38 -10.88
C CYS A 21 6.58 -6.83 -10.69
N ALA A 22 7.00 -7.75 -11.57
CA ALA A 22 6.71 -9.17 -11.42
C ALA A 22 7.35 -9.75 -10.14
N PHE A 23 8.60 -9.38 -9.88
CA PHE A 23 9.30 -9.78 -8.65
C PHE A 23 8.60 -9.23 -7.40
N ILE A 24 8.33 -7.93 -7.31
CA ILE A 24 7.70 -7.33 -6.14
C ILE A 24 6.31 -7.90 -5.89
N ASN A 25 5.50 -8.09 -6.93
CA ASN A 25 4.19 -8.73 -6.77
C ASN A 25 4.30 -10.14 -6.19
N TYR A 26 5.29 -10.91 -6.66
CA TYR A 26 5.55 -12.25 -6.12
C TYR A 26 6.07 -12.19 -4.68
N TYR A 27 7.01 -11.30 -4.38
CA TYR A 27 7.59 -11.09 -3.05
C TYR A 27 6.50 -10.69 -2.03
N LEU A 28 5.66 -9.70 -2.36
CA LEU A 28 4.54 -9.28 -1.51
C LEU A 28 3.50 -10.40 -1.33
N SER A 29 3.26 -11.22 -2.36
CA SER A 29 2.38 -12.39 -2.24
C SER A 29 2.95 -13.44 -1.28
N VAL A 30 4.27 -13.63 -1.29
CA VAL A 30 4.95 -14.51 -0.33
C VAL A 30 4.84 -13.96 1.08
N LEU A 31 5.08 -12.66 1.29
CA LEU A 31 4.92 -12.02 2.60
C LEU A 31 3.49 -12.15 3.13
N LYS A 32 2.47 -11.85 2.31
CA LYS A 32 1.06 -12.01 2.68
C LYS A 32 0.73 -13.45 3.10
N LEU A 33 1.28 -14.44 2.40
CA LEU A 33 1.10 -15.83 2.76
C LEU A 33 1.82 -16.20 4.07
N GLU A 34 2.95 -15.57 4.38
CA GLU A 34 3.66 -15.76 5.66
C GLU A 34 2.84 -15.22 6.83
N ASP A 35 2.32 -14.00 6.71
CA ASP A 35 1.48 -13.38 7.73
C ASP A 35 0.19 -14.18 7.95
N ASP A 36 -0.51 -14.56 6.86
CA ASP A 36 -1.70 -15.42 6.92
C ASP A 36 -1.47 -16.77 7.63
N ILE A 37 -0.25 -17.32 7.57
CA ILE A 37 0.09 -18.61 8.22
C ILE A 37 0.44 -18.42 9.70
N ILE A 38 0.94 -17.25 10.06
CA ILE A 38 1.21 -16.88 11.46
C ILE A 38 -0.13 -16.67 12.17
N ASP A 39 -1.14 -16.10 11.49
CA ASP A 39 -2.46 -15.80 12.06
C ASP A 39 -3.47 -16.96 11.94
N GLU A 40 -3.41 -17.81 10.90
CA GLU A 40 -4.27 -18.98 10.75
C GLU A 40 -3.53 -20.33 10.85
N LYS A 41 -4.10 -21.30 11.59
CA LYS A 41 -3.68 -22.71 11.55
C LYS A 41 -4.08 -23.43 10.24
N ASN A 42 -3.98 -22.77 9.09
CA ASN A 42 -4.46 -23.31 7.81
C ASN A 42 -3.34 -24.06 7.05
N ASN A 43 -3.41 -25.40 7.03
CA ASN A 43 -2.38 -26.27 6.46
C ASN A 43 -2.23 -26.14 4.92
N VAL A 44 -3.25 -25.65 4.21
CA VAL A 44 -3.21 -25.44 2.75
C VAL A 44 -2.31 -24.24 2.39
N LYS A 45 -2.43 -23.13 3.14
CA LYS A 45 -1.59 -21.94 2.95
C LYS A 45 -0.10 -22.28 3.16
N LYS A 46 0.23 -23.15 4.13
CA LYS A 46 1.61 -23.66 4.35
C LYS A 46 2.20 -24.41 3.15
N ILE A 47 1.40 -25.20 2.44
CA ILE A 47 1.84 -25.94 1.25
C ILE A 47 2.05 -24.97 0.08
N ILE A 48 1.16 -24.00 -0.09
CA ILE A 48 1.27 -22.96 -1.11
C ILE A 48 2.51 -22.09 -0.85
N LEU A 49 2.71 -21.60 0.37
CA LEU A 49 3.90 -20.83 0.73
C LEU A 49 5.18 -21.63 0.46
N LYS A 50 5.20 -22.93 0.81
CA LYS A 50 6.35 -23.80 0.54
C LYS A 50 6.62 -23.94 -0.96
N PHE A 51 5.59 -24.08 -1.79
CA PHE A 51 5.73 -24.13 -3.25
C PHE A 51 6.24 -22.79 -3.81
N PHE A 52 5.71 -21.67 -3.32
CA PHE A 52 6.12 -20.33 -3.75
C PHE A 52 7.57 -20.02 -3.34
N LYS A 53 7.96 -20.39 -2.11
CA LYS A 53 9.34 -20.25 -1.63
C LYS A 53 10.29 -21.16 -2.41
N HIS A 54 9.92 -22.38 -2.78
CA HIS A 54 10.80 -23.27 -3.54
C HIS A 54 10.79 -23.03 -5.05
N ASN A 55 10.07 -22.03 -5.54
CA ASN A 55 10.15 -21.62 -6.94
C ASN A 55 11.57 -21.18 -7.27
N SER A 56 12.22 -21.86 -8.21
CA SER A 56 13.63 -21.65 -8.56
C SER A 56 13.91 -20.27 -9.16
N GLN A 57 12.94 -19.68 -9.87
CA GLN A 57 13.07 -18.32 -10.38
C GLN A 57 13.01 -17.30 -9.25
N TYR A 58 12.07 -17.48 -8.31
CA TYR A 58 12.00 -16.65 -7.11
C TYR A 58 13.25 -16.77 -6.24
N GLN A 59 13.77 -17.98 -6.04
CA GLN A 59 15.00 -18.20 -5.29
C GLN A 59 16.23 -17.60 -5.97
N ASN A 60 16.35 -17.71 -7.30
CA ASN A 60 17.43 -17.06 -8.04
C ASN A 60 17.37 -15.54 -7.94
N ILE A 61 16.17 -14.98 -8.01
CA ILE A 61 15.89 -13.56 -7.85
C ILE A 61 16.18 -13.11 -6.41
N LEU A 62 15.73 -13.85 -5.39
CA LEU A 62 16.07 -13.60 -3.99
C LEU A 62 17.59 -13.66 -3.77
N ASN A 63 18.30 -14.60 -4.37
CA ASN A 63 19.76 -14.67 -4.25
C ASN A 63 20.45 -13.49 -4.96
N THR A 64 19.87 -13.01 -6.07
CA THR A 64 20.37 -11.84 -6.82
C THR A 64 20.14 -10.53 -6.04
N TYR A 65 19.03 -10.45 -5.29
CA TYR A 65 18.59 -9.25 -4.60
C TYR A 65 18.76 -9.30 -3.07
N GLY A 66 19.22 -10.42 -2.53
CA GLY A 66 19.04 -10.81 -1.12
C GLY A 66 19.62 -9.83 -0.12
N VAL A 67 20.84 -9.37 -0.34
CA VAL A 67 21.46 -8.34 0.52
C VAL A 67 20.66 -7.03 0.52
N LYS A 68 20.05 -6.68 -0.63
CA LYS A 68 19.27 -5.45 -0.81
C LYS A 68 17.84 -5.58 -0.27
N LEU A 69 17.33 -6.81 -0.07
CA LEU A 69 16.03 -7.09 0.55
C LEU A 69 16.04 -7.08 2.07
N ASN A 70 17.22 -7.16 2.70
CA ASN A 70 17.34 -7.19 4.16
C ASN A 70 16.64 -5.99 4.82
N ILE A 71 16.73 -4.79 4.24
CA ILE A 71 16.06 -3.60 4.76
C ILE A 71 14.54 -3.77 4.77
N LEU A 72 13.96 -4.30 3.69
CA LEU A 72 12.52 -4.55 3.61
C LEU A 72 12.08 -5.60 4.63
N SER A 73 12.85 -6.68 4.77
CA SER A 73 12.58 -7.73 5.76
C SER A 73 12.69 -7.20 7.20
N GLU A 74 13.67 -6.36 7.51
CA GLU A 74 13.83 -5.73 8.82
C GLU A 74 12.67 -4.78 9.15
N LEU A 75 12.26 -3.96 8.17
CA LEU A 75 11.10 -3.07 8.31
C LEU A 75 9.82 -3.87 8.55
N MET A 76 9.58 -4.93 7.78
CA MET A 76 8.39 -5.77 7.95
C MET A 76 8.39 -6.50 9.31
N ASN A 77 9.52 -7.09 9.72
CA ASN A 77 9.65 -7.70 11.05
C ASN A 77 9.35 -6.71 12.18
N LYS A 78 9.77 -5.45 12.01
CA LYS A 78 9.49 -4.39 12.98
C LYS A 78 8.02 -3.99 12.98
N ILE A 79 7.36 -3.93 11.82
CA ILE A 79 5.91 -3.71 11.71
C ILE A 79 5.18 -4.81 12.48
N ASN A 80 5.42 -6.08 12.15
CA ASN A 80 4.75 -7.23 12.77
C ASN A 80 4.97 -7.26 14.29
N SER A 81 6.19 -6.95 14.77
CA SER A 81 6.47 -6.85 16.20
C SER A 81 5.64 -5.75 16.89
N LEU A 82 5.51 -4.59 16.25
CA LEU A 82 4.76 -3.47 16.80
C LEU A 82 3.24 -3.71 16.75
N GLU A 83 2.74 -4.46 15.78
CA GLU A 83 1.33 -4.90 15.73
C GLU A 83 1.01 -5.83 16.90
N LEU A 84 1.89 -6.80 17.19
CA LEU A 84 1.75 -7.68 18.37
C LEU A 84 1.78 -6.91 19.70
N GLU A 85 2.56 -5.83 19.76
CA GLU A 85 2.61 -4.92 20.91
C GLU A 85 1.43 -3.91 20.94
N ASN A 86 0.53 -3.94 19.96
CA ASN A 86 -0.57 -2.98 19.80
C ASN A 86 -0.09 -1.51 19.77
N ALA A 87 1.01 -1.25 19.07
CA ALA A 87 1.60 0.07 18.94
C ALA A 87 0.62 1.10 18.32
N GLY A 88 0.95 2.38 18.50
CA GLY A 88 0.09 3.48 18.07
C GLY A 88 -0.04 3.63 16.56
N PHE A 89 -1.19 4.13 16.12
CA PHE A 89 -1.53 4.41 14.72
C PHE A 89 -0.43 5.15 13.95
N ASP A 90 0.09 6.25 14.51
CA ASP A 90 1.10 7.07 13.82
C ASP A 90 2.43 6.33 13.66
N GLN A 91 2.83 5.55 14.66
CA GLN A 91 4.08 4.80 14.61
C GLN A 91 4.03 3.71 13.53
N LEU A 92 2.98 2.90 13.54
CA LEU A 92 2.77 1.82 12.57
C LEU A 92 2.57 2.36 11.15
N SER A 93 1.70 3.37 10.98
CA SER A 93 1.46 3.94 9.66
C SER A 93 2.72 4.59 9.08
N ASN A 94 3.50 5.34 9.87
CA ASN A 94 4.76 5.91 9.40
C ASN A 94 5.76 4.82 8.99
N LEU A 95 5.89 3.75 9.78
CA LEU A 95 6.81 2.66 9.48
C LEU A 95 6.43 1.93 8.18
N PHE A 96 5.13 1.73 7.94
CA PHE A 96 4.65 1.18 6.67
C PHE A 96 4.89 2.13 5.49
N GLY A 97 4.78 3.44 5.72
CA GLY A 97 5.20 4.46 4.76
C GLY A 97 6.67 4.31 4.35
N GLU A 98 7.57 4.11 5.31
CA GLU A 98 9.01 3.86 5.04
C GLU A 98 9.23 2.56 4.29
N PHE A 99 8.53 1.49 4.67
CA PHE A 99 8.57 0.22 3.94
C PHE A 99 8.24 0.41 2.46
N PHE A 100 7.19 1.18 2.16
CA PHE A 100 6.78 1.45 0.78
C PHE A 100 7.78 2.34 0.03
N VAL A 101 8.41 3.31 0.70
CA VAL A 101 9.53 4.08 0.13
C VAL A 101 10.67 3.15 -0.25
N GLU A 102 11.11 2.28 0.66
CA GLU A 102 12.20 1.33 0.41
C GLU A 102 11.86 0.35 -0.72
N LEU A 103 10.58 -0.04 -0.82
CA LEU A 103 10.08 -0.88 -1.90
C LEU A 103 10.21 -0.18 -3.26
N PHE A 104 9.96 1.12 -3.35
CA PHE A 104 10.18 1.87 -4.60
C PHE A 104 11.66 2.16 -4.84
N GLN A 105 12.40 2.48 -3.78
CA GLN A 105 13.82 2.81 -3.81
C GLN A 105 14.67 1.62 -4.27
N LEU A 106 14.26 0.40 -3.93
CA LEU A 106 14.94 -0.82 -4.32
C LEU A 106 15.05 -0.95 -5.84
N PHE A 107 14.02 -0.59 -6.63
CA PHE A 107 14.12 -0.56 -8.09
C PHE A 107 15.32 0.25 -8.57
N PHE A 108 15.49 1.46 -8.02
CA PHE A 108 16.59 2.33 -8.38
C PHE A 108 17.93 1.78 -7.88
N LYS A 109 18.00 1.27 -6.65
CA LYS A 109 19.20 0.59 -6.12
C LYS A 109 19.63 -0.63 -6.97
N LEU A 110 18.70 -1.24 -7.71
CA LEU A 110 18.97 -2.40 -8.57
C LEU A 110 19.39 -2.02 -9.98
N TYR A 111 18.75 -1.02 -10.58
CA TYR A 111 18.89 -0.73 -12.01
C TYR A 111 19.40 0.68 -12.33
N LYS A 112 19.59 1.53 -11.32
CA LYS A 112 20.14 2.89 -11.40
C LYS A 112 20.98 3.19 -10.17
N GLU A 113 22.23 2.74 -10.17
CA GLU A 113 23.16 2.82 -9.04
C GLU A 113 23.31 4.24 -8.43
N ASP A 114 23.04 5.30 -9.20
CA ASP A 114 23.15 6.70 -8.73
C ASP A 114 21.83 7.33 -8.24
N CYS A 115 20.70 6.64 -8.35
CA CYS A 115 19.39 7.20 -8.02
C CYS A 115 18.96 6.82 -6.59
N VAL A 116 18.93 7.83 -5.72
CA VAL A 116 18.45 7.72 -4.33
C VAL A 116 17.18 8.57 -4.22
N ILE A 117 16.02 7.93 -4.06
CA ILE A 117 14.70 8.55 -3.84
C ILE A 117 14.73 9.55 -2.69
N GLU A 118 15.47 9.28 -1.61
CA GLU A 118 15.61 10.23 -0.49
C GLU A 118 16.20 11.58 -0.90
N LYS A 119 16.94 11.64 -2.02
CA LYS A 119 17.43 12.91 -2.59
C LYS A 119 16.35 13.66 -3.39
N TYR A 120 15.19 13.04 -3.58
CA TYR A 120 14.04 13.56 -4.29
C TYR A 120 12.86 13.66 -3.31
N ASP A 121 12.89 14.68 -2.46
CA ASP A 121 11.90 14.92 -1.39
C ASP A 121 10.45 14.70 -1.84
N ASN A 122 10.12 15.10 -3.07
CA ASN A 122 8.78 14.93 -3.62
C ASN A 122 8.43 13.49 -4.00
N LEU A 123 9.37 12.72 -4.55
CA LEU A 123 9.13 11.31 -4.84
C LEU A 123 9.07 10.50 -3.55
N TYR A 124 9.96 10.82 -2.59
CA TYR A 124 9.91 10.23 -1.25
C TYR A 124 8.55 10.49 -0.60
N SER A 125 8.11 11.76 -0.53
CA SER A 125 6.83 12.15 0.06
C SER A 125 5.65 11.49 -0.64
N LEU A 126 5.66 11.40 -1.98
CA LEU A 126 4.61 10.70 -2.73
C LEU A 126 4.53 9.22 -2.32
N CYS A 127 5.65 8.49 -2.36
CA CYS A 127 5.69 7.07 -2.00
C CYS A 127 5.32 6.84 -0.52
N PHE A 128 5.87 7.64 0.38
CA PHE A 128 5.62 7.54 1.82
C PHE A 128 4.12 7.70 2.14
N ASN A 129 3.48 8.77 1.62
CA ASN A 129 2.06 8.99 1.88
C ASN A 129 1.17 7.96 1.16
N LEU A 130 1.59 7.42 0.01
CA LEU A 130 0.88 6.32 -0.66
C LEU A 130 0.93 5.03 0.16
N GLY A 131 2.10 4.68 0.72
CA GLY A 131 2.25 3.54 1.62
C GLY A 131 1.34 3.66 2.84
N LYS A 132 1.33 4.82 3.50
CA LYS A 132 0.40 5.12 4.60
C LYS A 132 -1.06 4.92 4.19
N TRP A 133 -1.42 5.47 3.03
CA TRP A 133 -2.79 5.38 2.51
C TRP A 133 -3.20 3.92 2.28
N ILE A 134 -2.34 3.09 1.67
CA ILE A 134 -2.61 1.67 1.44
C ILE A 134 -2.92 0.95 2.76
N TYR A 135 -2.05 1.07 3.76
CA TYR A 135 -2.22 0.36 5.03
C TYR A 135 -3.47 0.80 5.81
N ILE A 136 -3.81 2.10 5.76
CA ILE A 136 -5.02 2.63 6.39
C ILE A 136 -6.27 2.13 5.70
N ILE A 137 -6.29 2.08 4.36
CA ILE A 137 -7.46 1.67 3.59
C ILE A 137 -7.70 0.17 3.69
N ASP A 138 -6.64 -0.64 3.68
CA ASP A 138 -6.69 -2.08 3.94
C ASP A 138 -7.28 -2.36 5.34
N ALA A 139 -6.72 -1.72 6.37
CA ALA A 139 -7.26 -1.81 7.72
C ALA A 139 -8.72 -1.31 7.85
N TYR A 140 -9.15 -0.36 7.01
CA TYR A 140 -10.53 0.13 7.02
C TYR A 140 -11.52 -0.81 6.33
N GLU A 141 -11.09 -1.48 5.25
CA GLU A 141 -11.86 -2.50 4.52
C GLU A 141 -12.09 -3.74 5.39
N ASP A 142 -11.05 -4.17 6.11
CA ASP A 142 -11.03 -5.41 6.89
C ASP A 142 -11.42 -5.22 8.36
N TYR A 143 -11.63 -3.98 8.82
CA TYR A 143 -11.90 -3.64 10.23
C TYR A 143 -12.93 -4.55 10.91
N ASN A 144 -14.10 -4.74 10.30
CA ASN A 144 -15.17 -5.54 10.88
C ASN A 144 -14.80 -7.03 11.02
N GLU A 145 -14.05 -7.56 10.05
CA GLU A 145 -13.63 -8.96 10.01
C GLU A 145 -12.51 -9.20 11.03
N ASP A 146 -11.55 -8.28 11.12
CA ASP A 146 -10.48 -8.34 12.12
C ASP A 146 -11.01 -8.30 13.54
N MET A 147 -11.95 -7.39 13.84
CA MET A 147 -12.55 -7.30 15.17
C MET A 147 -13.36 -8.55 15.54
N GLN A 148 -14.01 -9.20 14.56
CA GLN A 148 -14.73 -10.46 14.80
C GLN A 148 -13.79 -11.62 15.08
N ASN A 149 -12.65 -11.68 14.39
CA ASN A 149 -11.66 -12.75 14.54
C ASN A 149 -10.69 -12.52 15.72
N GLY A 150 -10.72 -11.33 16.33
CA GLY A 150 -9.80 -10.95 17.41
C GLY A 150 -8.39 -10.63 16.89
N ASN A 151 -8.27 -10.29 15.61
CA ASN A 151 -7.02 -9.90 14.97
C ASN A 151 -6.68 -8.44 15.32
N PHE A 152 -5.39 -8.11 15.24
CA PHE A 152 -4.97 -6.72 15.29
C PHE A 152 -5.54 -5.96 14.09
N ASN A 153 -5.95 -4.71 14.32
CA ASN A 153 -6.28 -3.79 13.23
C ASN A 153 -5.77 -2.38 13.57
N LEU A 154 -5.12 -1.73 12.61
CA LEU A 154 -4.52 -0.40 12.77
C LEU A 154 -5.49 0.66 13.30
N LEU A 155 -6.77 0.57 12.93
CA LEU A 155 -7.80 1.56 13.26
C LEU A 155 -8.53 1.26 14.58
N GLN A 156 -8.21 0.15 15.25
CA GLN A 156 -8.92 -0.28 16.46
C GLN A 156 -8.95 0.78 17.55
N ASN A 157 -7.84 1.50 17.77
CA ASN A 157 -7.77 2.51 18.82
C ASN A 157 -8.61 3.74 18.45
N ILE A 158 -8.57 4.16 17.19
CA ILE A 158 -9.40 5.26 16.68
C ILE A 158 -10.90 4.94 16.81
N MET A 159 -11.29 3.70 16.51
CA MET A 159 -12.69 3.26 16.58
C MET A 159 -13.14 3.00 18.03
N LYS A 160 -12.24 2.58 18.93
CA LYS A 160 -12.53 2.40 20.37
C LYS A 160 -12.68 3.73 21.11
N GLU A 161 -11.96 4.77 20.69
CA GLU A 161 -12.05 6.13 21.28
C GLU A 161 -13.42 6.80 21.10
N ASP A 162 -14.24 6.35 20.15
CA ASP A 162 -15.56 6.92 19.88
C ASP A 162 -16.67 6.06 20.50
N ASP A 163 -17.27 6.49 21.60
CA ASP A 163 -18.32 5.74 22.30
C ASP A 163 -19.70 5.78 21.61
N SER A 164 -19.85 6.48 20.48
CA SER A 164 -21.12 6.51 19.75
C SER A 164 -21.44 5.16 19.10
N ASP A 165 -22.73 4.80 19.04
CA ASP A 165 -23.20 3.51 18.50
C ASP A 165 -22.70 3.22 17.08
N ASN A 166 -22.59 4.27 16.25
CA ASN A 166 -22.17 4.17 14.85
C ASN A 166 -20.74 4.66 14.58
N LYS A 167 -19.96 4.96 15.63
CA LYS A 167 -18.55 5.39 15.51
C LYS A 167 -18.35 6.60 14.57
N LEU A 168 -19.33 7.51 14.51
CA LEU A 168 -19.36 8.58 13.50
C LEU A 168 -18.14 9.52 13.58
N ASN A 169 -17.66 9.85 14.78
CA ASN A 169 -16.48 10.72 14.95
C ASN A 169 -15.20 9.99 14.53
N ALA A 170 -15.09 8.69 14.80
CA ALA A 170 -13.99 7.87 14.29
C ALA A 170 -13.97 7.85 12.75
N HIS A 171 -15.11 7.65 12.11
CA HIS A 171 -15.23 7.71 10.65
C HIS A 171 -14.88 9.09 10.07
N LYS A 172 -15.29 10.18 10.72
CA LYS A 172 -14.88 11.54 10.33
C LYS A 172 -13.37 11.75 10.45
N LYS A 173 -12.74 11.23 11.50
CA LYS A 173 -11.28 11.29 11.72
C LYS A 173 -10.55 10.51 10.61
N ILE A 174 -11.03 9.31 10.27
CA ILE A 174 -10.48 8.49 9.17
C ILE A 174 -10.65 9.22 7.82
N ALA A 175 -11.82 9.80 7.55
CA ALA A 175 -12.07 10.58 6.34
C ALA A 175 -11.12 11.78 6.22
N MET A 176 -10.88 12.49 7.31
CA MET A 176 -9.93 13.61 7.37
C MET A 176 -8.50 13.15 7.10
N ILE A 177 -8.05 12.05 7.71
CA ILE A 177 -6.72 11.47 7.48
C ILE A 177 -6.57 11.07 6.00
N ASN A 178 -7.55 10.37 5.43
CA ASN A 178 -7.58 9.98 4.03
C ASN A 178 -7.42 11.21 3.11
N LYS A 179 -8.21 12.26 3.34
CA LYS A 179 -8.14 13.51 2.57
C LYS A 179 -6.77 14.19 2.69
N ILE A 180 -6.18 14.23 3.89
CA ILE A 180 -4.85 14.80 4.10
C ILE A 180 -3.77 14.03 3.33
N LEU A 181 -3.82 12.69 3.33
CA LEU A 181 -2.86 11.87 2.60
C LEU A 181 -2.96 12.09 1.10
N ILE A 182 -4.18 12.11 0.55
CA ILE A 182 -4.41 12.40 -0.88
C ILE A 182 -3.88 13.78 -1.25
N LEU A 183 -4.19 14.83 -0.48
CA LEU A 183 -3.68 16.19 -0.73
C LEU A 183 -2.15 16.27 -0.67
N LYS A 184 -1.50 15.55 0.25
CA LYS A 184 -0.03 15.47 0.32
C LYS A 184 0.55 14.78 -0.92
N MET A 185 -0.05 13.67 -1.34
CA MET A 185 0.36 12.96 -2.56
C MET A 185 0.18 13.82 -3.81
N GLU A 186 -0.97 14.49 -3.97
CA GLU A 186 -1.24 15.39 -5.09
C GLU A 186 -0.24 16.54 -5.16
N LYS A 187 0.05 17.18 -4.01
CA LYS A 187 1.06 18.24 -3.93
C LYS A 187 2.41 17.74 -4.43
N SER A 188 2.93 16.65 -3.85
CA SER A 188 4.20 16.08 -4.26
C SER A 188 4.19 15.62 -5.72
N PHE A 189 3.07 15.08 -6.20
CA PHE A 189 2.88 14.68 -7.59
C PHE A 189 3.04 15.85 -8.57
N HIS A 190 2.48 17.01 -8.24
CA HIS A 190 2.58 18.21 -9.09
C HIS A 190 3.98 18.81 -9.16
N GLU A 191 4.79 18.60 -8.12
CA GLU A 191 6.17 19.08 -8.05
C GLU A 191 7.17 18.13 -8.77
N ILE A 192 6.74 16.93 -9.17
CA ILE A 192 7.56 15.99 -9.95
C ILE A 192 7.42 16.27 -11.45
N THR A 193 8.55 16.30 -12.15
CA THR A 193 8.58 16.37 -13.62
C THR A 193 8.32 15.00 -14.23
N TRP A 194 7.12 14.80 -14.80
CA TRP A 194 6.71 13.56 -15.44
C TRP A 194 6.98 13.56 -16.94
N ASN A 195 7.77 12.60 -17.42
CA ASN A 195 8.08 12.48 -18.86
C ASN A 195 6.97 11.76 -19.65
N LYS A 196 6.23 10.84 -19.02
CA LYS A 196 5.16 10.04 -19.65
C LYS A 196 4.07 9.71 -18.63
N TYR A 197 2.86 9.44 -19.14
CA TYR A 197 1.72 8.90 -18.38
C TYR A 197 1.25 9.73 -17.17
N LYS A 198 1.59 11.03 -17.11
CA LYS A 198 1.22 11.93 -16.01
C LYS A 198 -0.27 11.86 -15.65
N GLU A 199 -1.15 11.93 -16.65
CA GLU A 199 -2.60 11.93 -16.42
C GLU A 199 -3.09 10.61 -15.81
N ILE A 200 -2.55 9.47 -16.26
CA ILE A 200 -2.93 8.15 -15.72
C ILE A 200 -2.44 8.02 -14.28
N LEU A 201 -1.20 8.41 -14.00
CA LEU A 201 -0.64 8.36 -12.65
C LEU A 201 -1.37 9.31 -11.70
N TYR A 202 -1.74 10.51 -12.17
CA TYR A 202 -2.54 11.45 -11.39
C TYR A 202 -3.93 10.88 -11.09
N ASN A 203 -4.58 10.24 -12.07
CA ASN A 203 -5.86 9.58 -11.84
C ASN A 203 -5.76 8.46 -10.80
N ILE A 204 -4.64 7.72 -10.73
CA ILE A 204 -4.43 6.72 -9.69
C ILE A 204 -4.36 7.38 -8.30
N VAL A 205 -3.53 8.42 -8.16
CA VAL A 205 -3.27 9.10 -6.88
C VAL A 205 -4.49 9.87 -6.36
N SER A 206 -5.19 10.58 -7.24
CA SER A 206 -6.31 11.44 -6.85
C SER A 206 -7.63 10.67 -6.89
N LEU A 207 -8.10 10.35 -8.10
CA LEU A 207 -9.41 9.75 -8.32
C LEU A 207 -9.48 8.31 -7.81
N GLY A 208 -8.42 7.52 -8.04
CA GLY A 208 -8.32 6.12 -7.62
C GLY A 208 -8.42 6.00 -6.11
N CYS A 209 -7.57 6.70 -5.37
CA CYS A 209 -7.60 6.68 -3.91
C CYS A 209 -8.94 7.18 -3.34
N THR A 210 -9.48 8.28 -3.88
CA THR A 210 -10.77 8.81 -3.43
C THR A 210 -11.91 7.81 -3.67
N ASN A 211 -11.97 7.23 -4.87
CA ASN A 211 -13.03 6.30 -5.25
C ASN A 211 -12.95 5.00 -4.45
N THR A 212 -11.75 4.46 -4.20
CA THR A 212 -11.57 3.26 -3.37
C THR A 212 -12.10 3.50 -1.95
N TYR A 213 -11.76 4.63 -1.33
CA TYR A 213 -12.26 4.97 0.01
C TYR A 213 -13.79 5.04 0.04
N PHE A 214 -14.41 5.76 -0.90
CA PHE A 214 -15.88 5.88 -0.95
C PHE A 214 -16.57 4.57 -1.29
N LYS A 215 -15.94 3.70 -2.10
CA LYS A 215 -16.46 2.36 -2.36
C LYS A 215 -16.54 1.54 -1.07
N ILE A 216 -15.46 1.51 -0.28
CA ILE A 216 -15.44 0.80 1.02
C ILE A 216 -16.50 1.39 1.95
N LEU A 217 -16.59 2.73 2.02
CA LEU A 217 -17.58 3.41 2.86
C LEU A 217 -19.01 3.03 2.46
N HIS A 218 -19.31 2.97 1.16
CA HIS A 218 -20.61 2.54 0.64
C HIS A 218 -20.93 1.08 0.99
N GLU A 219 -19.96 0.18 0.83
CA GLU A 219 -20.15 -1.26 1.01
C GLU A 219 -20.23 -1.66 2.49
N LYS A 220 -19.43 -1.03 3.36
CA LYS A 220 -19.28 -1.42 4.77
C LYS A 220 -20.03 -0.48 5.74
N TYR A 221 -20.26 0.79 5.38
CA TYR A 221 -20.83 1.82 6.27
C TYR A 221 -21.79 2.81 5.55
N PRO A 222 -22.86 2.33 4.88
CA PRO A 222 -23.71 3.15 3.99
C PRO A 222 -24.39 4.33 4.69
N GLU A 223 -24.74 4.20 5.97
CA GLU A 223 -25.36 5.29 6.74
C GLU A 223 -24.39 6.46 6.99
N ILE A 224 -23.11 6.14 7.16
CA ILE A 224 -22.03 7.10 7.39
C ILE A 224 -21.66 7.83 6.10
N GLU A 225 -21.74 7.15 4.95
CA GLU A 225 -21.37 7.70 3.63
C GLU A 225 -22.04 9.04 3.33
N SER A 226 -23.35 9.12 3.58
CA SER A 226 -24.14 10.34 3.33
C SER A 226 -23.63 11.55 4.11
N ILE A 227 -23.19 11.33 5.35
CA ILE A 227 -22.69 12.37 6.26
C ILE A 227 -21.28 12.79 5.83
N ILE A 228 -20.42 11.83 5.45
CA ILE A 228 -19.05 12.13 5.03
C ILE A 228 -19.06 12.93 3.72
N LYS A 229 -19.87 12.54 2.71
CA LYS A 229 -19.96 13.26 1.42
C LYS A 229 -20.42 14.71 1.54
N THR A 230 -21.18 15.05 2.58
CA THR A 230 -21.64 16.43 2.81
C THR A 230 -20.62 17.27 3.61
N THR A 231 -19.69 16.62 4.29
CA THR A 231 -18.71 17.26 5.19
C THR A 231 -17.33 17.43 4.55
N PHE A 232 -16.94 16.53 3.64
CA PHE A 232 -15.60 16.46 3.04
C PHE A 232 -15.63 16.48 1.52
#